data_AF-A0A497J6M0-F1
#
_entry.id   AF-A0A497J6M0-F1
#
_cell.length_a   1.000
_cell.length_b   1.000
_cell.length_c   1.000
_cell.angle_alpha   90.00
_cell.angle_beta   90.00
_cell.angle_gamma   90.00
#
_symmetry.space_group_name_H-M   'P 1'
#
loop_
_entity.id
_entity.type
_entity.pdbx_description
1 polymer ?
#
loop_
_entity_poly.entity_id
_entity_poly.type
_entity_poly.pdbx_seq_one_letter_code
_entity_poly.pdbx_strand_id
1 'polypeptide(L)'
;MKIALLILAHGGDEYWKNQVLSALSPLAKKFPTKIVFSDEIAELNKGIKEFEEFEKIFVFPLFVSHSKSIEKAREILEARENVVFYEEKFPLCNEKIAEILIERAKEKSKTPEVEEVVIVAHGAIEDRENKALLEKMHELAKFLKSKGFKKVEIATLRDDSPEEIREKAIEDFRKKAKKASIVLPLLVAKGETLKKIEDILGEESHKLASPLMPDKKIIKLIKDEVRRAGERA
;
A
#
# COMPACT_ATOMS: atom_id res chain seq x y z
N MET A 1 -23.11 -15.59 10.94
CA MET A 1 -21.76 -15.85 10.45
C MET A 1 -20.73 -15.01 11.18
N LYS A 2 -19.82 -15.65 11.93
CA LYS A 2 -18.67 -15.02 12.59
C LYS A 2 -17.46 -14.98 11.65
N ILE A 3 -16.98 -13.77 11.33
CA ILE A 3 -15.79 -13.58 10.50
C ILE A 3 -14.63 -13.04 11.36
N ALA A 4 -13.48 -13.68 11.30
CA ALA A 4 -12.21 -13.14 11.79
C ALA A 4 -11.46 -12.46 10.65
N LEU A 5 -10.72 -11.39 10.96
CA LEU A 5 -9.95 -10.61 10.01
C LEU A 5 -8.45 -10.82 10.25
N LEU A 6 -7.77 -11.38 9.26
CA LEU A 6 -6.31 -11.45 9.22
C LEU A 6 -5.78 -10.37 8.26
N ILE A 7 -4.99 -9.44 8.78
CA ILE A 7 -4.25 -8.47 7.97
C ILE A 7 -2.84 -8.98 7.78
N LEU A 8 -2.42 -9.17 6.53
CA LEU A 8 -1.01 -9.40 6.19
C LEU A 8 -0.40 -8.05 5.87
N ALA A 9 0.64 -7.63 6.60
CA ALA A 9 1.34 -6.39 6.34
C ALA A 9 2.81 -6.66 6.02
N HIS A 10 3.47 -5.72 5.35
CA HIS A 10 4.93 -5.79 5.16
C HIS A 10 5.65 -5.89 6.51
N GLY A 11 6.88 -6.38 6.56
CA GLY A 11 7.72 -6.27 7.75
C GLY A 11 8.27 -4.85 7.92
N GLY A 12 9.02 -4.60 8.97
CA GLY A 12 9.68 -3.31 9.13
C GLY A 12 10.20 -3.10 10.54
N ASP A 13 10.76 -1.92 10.78
CA ASP A 13 11.15 -1.51 12.11
C ASP A 13 9.92 -1.37 13.05
N GLU A 14 10.20 -1.33 14.35
CA GLU A 14 9.19 -1.12 15.40
C GLU A 14 8.35 0.14 15.17
N TYR A 15 8.96 1.21 14.64
CA TYR A 15 8.25 2.45 14.38
C TYR A 15 7.15 2.26 13.32
N TRP A 16 7.51 1.66 12.19
CA TRP A 16 6.59 1.36 11.09
C TRP A 16 5.50 0.37 11.52
N LYS A 17 5.87 -0.71 12.24
CA LYS A 17 4.89 -1.68 12.78
C LYS A 17 3.86 -0.99 13.67
N ASN A 18 4.32 -0.09 14.55
CA ASN A 18 3.45 0.70 15.43
C ASN A 18 2.52 1.66 14.66
N GLN A 19 2.97 2.26 13.54
CA GLN A 19 2.09 3.06 12.68
C GLN A 19 0.94 2.22 12.11
N VAL A 20 1.24 1.02 11.61
CA VAL A 20 0.24 0.09 11.06
C VAL A 20 -0.74 -0.36 12.14
N LEU A 21 -0.24 -0.81 13.29
CA LEU A 21 -1.06 -1.25 14.44
C LEU A 21 -2.02 -0.14 14.90
N SER A 22 -1.50 1.08 15.09
CA SER A 22 -2.29 2.22 15.53
C SER A 22 -3.39 2.58 14.52
N ALA A 23 -3.03 2.69 13.23
CA ALA A 23 -3.96 3.02 12.15
C ALA A 23 -5.07 1.98 11.99
N LEU A 24 -4.78 0.70 12.23
CA LEU A 24 -5.73 -0.40 12.06
C LEU A 24 -6.49 -0.79 13.34
N SER A 25 -6.13 -0.24 14.51
CA SER A 25 -6.83 -0.47 15.78
C SER A 25 -8.37 -0.31 15.72
N PRO A 26 -8.98 0.56 14.89
CA PRO A 26 -10.44 0.65 14.78
C PRO A 26 -11.11 -0.54 14.07
N LEU A 27 -10.36 -1.48 13.48
CA LEU A 27 -10.89 -2.74 12.92
C LEU A 27 -11.28 -3.72 14.03
N ALA A 28 -10.47 -3.81 15.09
CA ALA A 28 -10.69 -4.72 16.23
C ALA A 28 -12.01 -4.48 16.95
N LYS A 29 -12.58 -3.26 16.84
CA LYS A 29 -13.92 -2.93 17.38
C LYS A 29 -15.08 -3.58 16.62
N LYS A 30 -14.86 -4.07 15.41
CA LYS A 30 -15.90 -4.67 14.55
C LYS A 30 -15.68 -6.15 14.27
N PHE A 31 -14.43 -6.55 14.10
CA PHE A 31 -14.05 -7.93 13.80
C PHE A 31 -12.90 -8.33 14.72
N PRO A 32 -12.87 -9.56 15.25
CA PRO A 32 -11.64 -10.13 15.80
C PRO A 32 -10.56 -10.03 14.74
N THR A 33 -9.54 -9.20 15.01
CA THR A 33 -8.56 -8.77 14.02
C THR A 33 -7.17 -9.14 14.49
N LYS A 34 -6.38 -9.79 13.63
CA LYS A 34 -4.98 -10.07 13.84
C LYS A 34 -4.16 -9.49 12.70
N ILE A 35 -3.04 -8.87 13.03
CA ILE A 35 -2.07 -8.37 12.05
C ILE A 35 -0.86 -9.29 12.13
N VAL A 36 -0.42 -9.81 10.98
CA VAL A 36 0.80 -10.60 10.85
C VAL A 36 1.71 -9.88 9.87
N PHE A 37 2.92 -9.57 10.34
CA PHE A 37 3.93 -8.92 9.52
C PHE A 37 4.72 -9.97 8.71
N SER A 38 5.21 -9.59 7.54
CA SER A 38 5.80 -10.55 6.60
C SER A 38 7.11 -11.18 7.09
N ASP A 39 7.82 -10.52 8.00
CA ASP A 39 8.98 -11.04 8.71
C ASP A 39 8.62 -12.09 9.79
N GLU A 40 7.34 -12.19 10.15
CA GLU A 40 6.78 -13.15 11.11
C GLU A 40 5.97 -14.26 10.41
N ILE A 41 5.98 -14.30 9.07
CA ILE A 41 5.09 -15.16 8.29
C ILE A 41 5.29 -16.66 8.56
N ALA A 42 6.49 -17.06 8.99
CA ALA A 42 6.80 -18.43 9.38
C ALA A 42 5.95 -18.91 10.58
N GLU A 43 5.51 -17.99 11.44
CA GLU A 43 4.65 -18.29 12.59
C GLU A 43 3.16 -18.11 12.29
N LEU A 44 2.76 -17.86 11.05
CA LEU A 44 1.38 -17.54 10.67
C LEU A 44 0.36 -18.56 11.20
N ASN A 45 0.63 -19.86 11.07
CA ASN A 45 -0.25 -20.93 11.57
C ASN A 45 -0.47 -20.85 13.08
N LYS A 46 0.58 -20.56 13.85
CA LYS A 46 0.50 -20.38 15.30
C LYS A 46 -0.27 -19.10 15.63
N GLY A 47 -0.03 -18.04 14.84
CA GLY A 47 -0.70 -16.76 14.96
C GLY A 47 -2.22 -16.89 14.85
N ILE A 48 -2.74 -17.66 13.89
CA ILE A 48 -4.19 -17.71 13.65
C ILE A 48 -4.92 -18.84 14.38
N LYS A 49 -4.28 -19.53 15.33
CA LYS A 49 -4.92 -20.65 16.05
C LYS A 49 -6.22 -20.26 16.75
N GLU A 50 -6.29 -19.05 17.29
CA GLU A 50 -7.51 -18.50 17.91
C GLU A 50 -8.63 -18.22 16.90
N PHE A 51 -8.33 -18.18 15.59
CA PHE A 51 -9.31 -17.97 14.53
C PHE A 51 -9.92 -19.29 14.02
N GLU A 52 -9.48 -20.45 14.51
CA GLU A 52 -10.00 -21.76 14.09
C GLU A 52 -11.47 -21.98 14.45
N GLU A 53 -11.99 -21.29 15.48
CA GLU A 53 -13.41 -21.33 15.86
C GLU A 53 -14.33 -20.49 14.96
N PHE A 54 -13.77 -19.69 14.05
CA PHE A 54 -14.54 -18.77 13.21
C PHE A 54 -15.01 -19.45 11.91
N GLU A 55 -16.25 -19.16 11.52
CA GLU A 55 -16.86 -19.66 10.29
C GLU A 55 -16.09 -19.21 9.04
N LYS A 56 -15.43 -18.04 9.11
CA LYS A 56 -14.60 -17.51 8.03
C LYS A 56 -13.43 -16.70 8.56
N ILE A 57 -12.26 -16.88 7.97
CA ILE A 57 -11.07 -16.04 8.16
C ILE A 57 -10.87 -15.25 6.87
N PHE A 58 -11.17 -13.96 6.90
CA PHE A 58 -10.92 -13.08 5.76
C PHE A 58 -9.50 -12.54 5.82
N VAL A 59 -8.71 -12.80 4.78
CA VAL A 59 -7.31 -12.39 4.69
C VAL A 59 -7.17 -11.19 3.77
N PHE A 60 -6.77 -10.06 4.34
CA PHE A 60 -6.53 -8.83 3.58
C PHE A 60 -5.03 -8.49 3.54
N PRO A 61 -4.39 -8.51 2.36
CA PRO A 61 -3.02 -8.05 2.18
C PRO A 61 -2.96 -6.52 2.16
N LEU A 62 -2.35 -5.94 3.19
CA LEU A 62 -2.02 -4.53 3.30
C LEU A 62 -0.73 -4.20 2.54
N PHE A 63 -0.79 -4.34 1.22
CA PHE A 63 0.33 -4.08 0.31
C PHE A 63 -0.13 -3.24 -0.89
N VAL A 64 0.78 -2.43 -1.43
CA VAL A 64 0.54 -1.66 -2.66
C VAL A 64 0.42 -2.58 -3.87
N SER A 65 1.27 -3.59 -3.93
CA SER A 65 1.32 -4.60 -4.99
C SER A 65 1.50 -6.00 -4.41
N HIS A 66 1.41 -6.99 -5.30
CA HIS A 66 1.82 -8.36 -5.04
C HIS A 66 3.21 -8.46 -4.37
N SER A 67 3.39 -9.49 -3.56
CA SER A 67 4.64 -9.81 -2.85
C SER A 67 4.73 -11.31 -2.61
N LYS A 68 5.96 -11.85 -2.59
CA LYS A 68 6.25 -13.25 -2.21
C LYS A 68 5.71 -13.60 -0.82
N SER A 69 5.58 -12.63 0.08
CA SER A 69 4.99 -12.85 1.40
C SER A 69 3.48 -13.16 1.32
N ILE A 70 2.78 -12.59 0.35
CA ILE A 70 1.36 -12.91 0.09
C ILE A 70 1.24 -14.32 -0.46
N GLU A 71 2.13 -14.71 -1.40
CA GLU A 71 2.19 -16.08 -1.92
C GLU A 71 2.45 -17.08 -0.80
N LYS A 72 3.44 -16.78 0.06
CA LYS A 72 3.77 -17.66 1.19
C LYS A 72 2.60 -17.80 2.17
N ALA A 73 1.89 -16.71 2.44
CA ALA A 73 0.69 -16.76 3.26
C ALA A 73 -0.40 -17.63 2.63
N ARG A 74 -0.57 -17.57 1.31
CA ARG A 74 -1.51 -18.43 0.57
C ARG A 74 -1.12 -19.90 0.71
N GLU A 75 0.13 -20.26 0.43
CA GLU A 75 0.61 -21.64 0.62
C GLU A 75 0.36 -22.18 2.04
N ILE A 76 0.58 -21.35 3.06
CA ILE A 76 0.40 -21.76 4.46
C ILE A 76 -1.08 -21.99 4.80
N LEU A 77 -1.99 -21.23 4.18
CA LEU A 77 -3.40 -21.20 4.54
C LEU A 77 -4.32 -21.92 3.53
N GLU A 78 -3.82 -22.33 2.37
CA GLU A 78 -4.62 -22.88 1.27
C GLU A 78 -5.39 -24.15 1.64
N ALA A 79 -4.88 -24.94 2.58
CA ALA A 79 -5.53 -26.16 3.04
C ALA A 79 -6.76 -25.91 3.94
N ARG A 80 -7.03 -24.65 4.33
CA ARG A 80 -8.12 -24.29 5.25
C ARG A 80 -9.35 -23.83 4.46
N GLU A 81 -10.43 -24.60 4.52
CA GLU A 81 -11.68 -24.32 3.79
C GLU A 81 -12.38 -23.03 4.25
N ASN A 82 -12.17 -22.62 5.50
CA ASN A 82 -12.77 -21.40 6.06
C ASN A 82 -11.96 -20.12 5.76
N VAL A 83 -10.84 -20.21 5.01
CA VAL A 83 -10.03 -19.05 4.66
C VAL A 83 -10.48 -18.45 3.34
N VAL A 84 -10.75 -17.15 3.33
CA VAL A 84 -11.08 -16.37 2.12
C VAL A 84 -10.06 -15.26 1.95
N PHE A 85 -9.27 -15.35 0.90
CA PHE A 85 -8.32 -14.31 0.55
C PHE A 85 -8.97 -13.22 -0.29
N TYR A 86 -8.56 -11.98 -0.03
CA TYR A 86 -8.74 -10.90 -0.98
C TYR A 86 -8.00 -11.21 -2.30
N GLU A 87 -8.65 -11.01 -3.44
CA GLU A 87 -8.23 -11.57 -4.74
C GLU A 87 -7.45 -10.58 -5.62
N GLU A 88 -7.56 -9.28 -5.39
CA GLU A 88 -6.91 -8.30 -6.26
C GLU A 88 -5.39 -8.31 -6.08
N LYS A 89 -4.68 -8.34 -7.21
CA LYS A 89 -3.21 -8.33 -7.27
C LYS A 89 -2.59 -7.03 -6.72
N PHE A 90 -3.36 -5.94 -6.68
CA PHE A 90 -2.92 -4.61 -6.28
C PHE A 90 -3.83 -4.02 -5.19
N PRO A 91 -3.74 -4.52 -3.95
CA PRO A 91 -4.72 -4.22 -2.90
C PRO A 91 -4.82 -2.74 -2.55
N LEU A 92 -3.68 -2.03 -2.62
CA LEU A 92 -3.60 -0.60 -2.35
C LEU A 92 -3.11 0.19 -3.58
N CYS A 93 -3.36 -0.29 -4.80
CA CYS A 93 -3.14 0.47 -6.04
C CYS A 93 -4.34 0.29 -6.98
N ASN A 94 -5.48 0.87 -6.55
CA ASN A 94 -6.77 0.81 -7.25
C ASN A 94 -7.56 2.13 -7.11
N GLU A 95 -8.74 2.21 -7.72
CA GLU A 95 -9.59 3.42 -7.74
C GLU A 95 -9.90 4.01 -6.36
N LYS A 96 -10.11 3.18 -5.32
CA LYS A 96 -10.40 3.65 -3.96
C LYS A 96 -9.18 4.34 -3.35
N ILE A 97 -7.98 3.95 -3.75
CA ILE A 97 -6.73 4.60 -3.35
C ILE A 97 -6.50 5.89 -4.14
N ALA A 98 -6.98 5.97 -5.39
CA ALA A 98 -6.93 7.20 -6.16
C ALA A 98 -7.64 8.35 -5.42
N GLU A 99 -8.75 8.08 -4.71
CA GLU A 99 -9.43 9.09 -3.90
C GLU A 99 -8.52 9.69 -2.82
N ILE A 100 -7.77 8.83 -2.10
CA ILE A 100 -6.81 9.28 -1.07
C ILE A 100 -5.73 10.13 -1.72
N LEU A 101 -5.13 9.67 -2.83
CA LEU A 101 -4.07 10.41 -3.52
C LEU A 101 -4.56 11.76 -4.05
N ILE A 102 -5.79 11.84 -4.54
CA ILE A 102 -6.41 13.08 -5.02
C ILE A 102 -6.60 14.06 -3.86
N GLU A 103 -7.03 13.60 -2.69
CA GLU A 103 -7.15 14.45 -1.50
C GLU A 103 -5.77 14.96 -1.06
N ARG A 104 -4.76 14.09 -1.00
CA ARG A 104 -3.37 14.48 -0.69
C ARG A 104 -2.81 15.50 -1.68
N ALA A 105 -3.10 15.33 -2.96
CA ALA A 105 -2.70 16.28 -3.98
C ALA A 105 -3.37 17.64 -3.78
N LYS A 106 -4.70 17.65 -3.54
CA LYS A 106 -5.47 18.88 -3.29
C LYS A 106 -5.04 19.61 -2.03
N GLU A 107 -4.69 18.89 -0.96
CA GLU A 107 -4.16 19.47 0.28
C GLU A 107 -2.85 20.25 0.04
N LYS A 108 -2.03 19.83 -0.93
CA LYS A 108 -0.76 20.48 -1.28
C LYS A 108 -0.88 21.50 -2.41
N SER A 109 -1.91 21.36 -3.23
CA SER A 109 -2.12 22.15 -4.45
C SER A 109 -2.59 23.57 -4.15
N LYS A 110 -2.12 24.52 -4.95
CA LYS A 110 -2.65 25.89 -5.02
C LYS A 110 -3.30 26.16 -6.38
N THR A 111 -2.68 25.66 -7.45
CA THR A 111 -3.08 25.96 -8.83
C THR A 111 -2.85 24.73 -9.71
N PRO A 112 -3.76 23.73 -9.66
CA PRO A 112 -3.55 22.43 -10.32
C PRO A 112 -3.12 22.51 -11.79
N GLU A 113 -3.67 23.46 -12.55
CA GLU A 113 -3.47 23.62 -13.99
C GLU A 113 -2.02 23.92 -14.41
N VAL A 114 -1.18 24.37 -13.48
CA VAL A 114 0.27 24.58 -13.72
C VAL A 114 1.15 23.61 -12.94
N GLU A 115 0.59 22.82 -12.03
CA GLU A 115 1.33 21.93 -11.12
C GLU A 115 1.56 20.55 -11.74
N GLU A 116 2.80 20.06 -11.62
CA GLU A 116 3.15 18.69 -11.97
C GLU A 116 3.22 17.84 -10.70
N VAL A 117 2.67 16.62 -10.77
CA VAL A 117 2.66 15.66 -9.66
C VAL A 117 3.51 14.46 -10.03
N VAL A 118 4.25 13.90 -9.08
CA VAL A 118 4.84 12.57 -9.21
C VAL A 118 4.30 11.63 -8.13
N ILE A 119 3.76 10.48 -8.54
CA ILE A 119 3.40 9.38 -7.63
C ILE A 119 4.60 8.46 -7.51
N VAL A 120 5.10 8.23 -6.30
CA VAL A 120 6.27 7.39 -6.03
C VAL A 120 5.91 6.21 -5.14
N ALA A 121 6.26 5.00 -5.57
CA ALA A 121 6.07 3.77 -4.79
C ALA A 121 7.43 3.11 -4.47
N HIS A 122 7.40 2.12 -3.58
CA HIS A 122 8.57 1.29 -3.27
C HIS A 122 9.11 0.59 -4.53
N GLY A 123 8.23 -0.05 -5.32
CA GLY A 123 8.62 -0.84 -6.49
C GLY A 123 8.91 -2.31 -6.15
N ALA A 124 8.99 -3.13 -7.19
CA ALA A 124 9.29 -4.56 -7.09
C ALA A 124 10.72 -4.87 -7.54
N ILE A 125 11.27 -5.99 -7.04
CA ILE A 125 12.60 -6.48 -7.42
C ILE A 125 12.61 -7.01 -8.85
N GLU A 126 11.56 -7.74 -9.24
CA GLU A 126 11.46 -8.32 -10.58
C GLU A 126 10.92 -7.30 -11.59
N ASP A 127 11.57 -7.19 -12.76
CA ASP A 127 11.21 -6.21 -13.79
C ASP A 127 9.76 -6.35 -14.27
N ARG A 128 9.30 -7.59 -14.45
CA ARG A 128 7.92 -7.89 -14.89
C ARG A 128 6.90 -7.40 -13.86
N GLU A 129 7.18 -7.58 -12.57
CA GLU A 129 6.30 -7.14 -11.50
C GLU A 129 6.32 -5.63 -11.35
N ASN A 130 7.50 -5.01 -11.44
CA ASN A 130 7.64 -3.57 -11.37
C ASN A 130 6.93 -2.88 -12.54
N LYS A 131 7.02 -3.45 -13.75
CA LYS A 131 6.28 -2.97 -14.92
C LYS A 131 4.77 -3.05 -14.69
N ALA A 132 4.26 -4.17 -14.17
CA ALA A 132 2.84 -4.32 -13.88
C ALA A 132 2.35 -3.32 -12.81
N LEU A 133 3.17 -3.02 -11.80
CA LEU A 133 2.88 -1.96 -10.82
C LEU A 133 2.84 -0.58 -11.49
N LEU A 134 3.81 -0.24 -12.34
CA LEU A 134 3.82 1.02 -13.08
C LEU A 134 2.57 1.18 -13.97
N GLU A 135 2.15 0.11 -14.65
CA GLU A 135 0.90 0.11 -15.43
C GLU A 135 -0.33 0.44 -14.56
N LYS A 136 -0.42 -0.12 -13.35
CA LYS A 136 -1.47 0.23 -12.39
C LYS A 136 -1.35 1.65 -11.85
N MET A 137 -0.14 2.11 -11.54
CA MET A 137 0.07 3.49 -11.11
C MET A 137 -0.30 4.49 -12.21
N HIS A 138 -0.15 4.14 -13.49
CA HIS A 138 -0.64 4.95 -14.60
C HIS A 138 -2.16 5.12 -14.59
N GLU A 139 -2.92 4.13 -14.12
CA GLU A 139 -4.37 4.28 -13.91
C GLU A 139 -4.65 5.33 -12.82
N LEU A 140 -3.93 5.29 -11.69
CA LEU A 140 -4.02 6.31 -10.64
C LEU A 140 -3.65 7.70 -11.16
N ALA A 141 -2.59 7.80 -11.97
CA ALA A 141 -2.15 9.05 -12.56
C ALA A 141 -3.22 9.67 -13.48
N LYS A 142 -3.97 8.86 -14.23
CA LYS A 142 -5.12 9.32 -15.04
C LYS A 142 -6.21 9.94 -14.18
N PHE A 143 -6.52 9.34 -13.02
CA PHE A 143 -7.50 9.91 -12.10
C PHE A 143 -7.06 11.28 -11.58
N LEU A 144 -5.79 11.45 -11.19
CA LEU A 144 -5.28 12.78 -10.80
C LEU A 144 -5.29 13.75 -11.97
N LYS A 145 -4.86 13.32 -13.16
CA LYS A 145 -4.87 14.16 -14.36
C LYS A 145 -6.28 14.69 -14.68
N SER A 146 -7.32 13.87 -14.45
CA SER A 146 -8.73 14.27 -14.58
C SER A 146 -9.18 15.37 -13.61
N LYS A 147 -8.39 15.65 -12.55
CA LYS A 147 -8.65 16.71 -11.57
C LYS A 147 -7.98 18.03 -11.92
N GLY A 148 -7.40 18.15 -13.11
CA GLY A 148 -6.87 19.41 -13.64
C GLY A 148 -5.35 19.59 -13.53
N PHE A 149 -4.62 18.64 -12.92
CA PHE A 149 -3.17 18.74 -12.80
C PHE A 149 -2.48 18.84 -14.17
N LYS A 150 -1.49 19.73 -14.33
CA LYS A 150 -0.75 19.93 -15.60
C LYS A 150 -0.12 18.64 -16.10
N LYS A 151 0.48 17.85 -15.22
CA LYS A 151 1.11 16.57 -15.54
C LYS A 151 1.12 15.66 -14.32
N VAL A 152 0.99 14.36 -14.54
CA VAL A 152 1.12 13.36 -13.46
C VAL A 152 2.06 12.26 -13.95
N GLU A 153 3.25 12.23 -13.34
CA GLU A 153 4.30 11.24 -13.56
C GLU A 153 4.23 10.14 -12.50
N ILE A 154 4.84 9.00 -12.80
CA ILE A 154 4.96 7.88 -11.86
C ILE A 154 6.42 7.43 -11.75
N ALA A 155 6.82 6.96 -10.58
CA ALA A 155 8.14 6.41 -10.34
C ALA A 155 8.13 5.32 -9.27
N THR A 156 9.14 4.48 -9.28
CA THR A 156 9.43 3.49 -8.23
C THR A 156 10.86 3.66 -7.78
N LEU A 157 11.17 3.46 -6.49
CA LEU A 157 12.57 3.54 -6.02
C LEU A 157 13.33 2.22 -6.19
N ARG A 158 12.60 1.10 -6.22
CA ARG A 158 13.13 -0.26 -6.30
C ARG A 158 14.20 -0.53 -5.23
N ASP A 159 13.90 -0.14 -3.98
CA ASP A 159 14.83 -0.14 -2.84
C ASP A 159 15.55 -1.49 -2.65
N ASP A 160 14.84 -2.60 -2.84
CA ASP A 160 15.36 -3.96 -2.62
C ASP A 160 16.02 -4.57 -3.87
N SER A 161 16.12 -3.83 -4.97
CA SER A 161 16.77 -4.31 -6.19
C SER A 161 18.29 -4.22 -6.12
N PRO A 162 19.03 -4.94 -7.00
CA PRO A 162 20.46 -4.72 -7.21
C PRO A 162 20.79 -3.23 -7.40
N GLU A 163 21.98 -2.83 -6.94
CA GLU A 163 22.39 -1.43 -6.86
C GLU A 163 22.20 -0.66 -8.17
N GLU A 164 22.67 -1.20 -9.29
CA GLU A 164 22.54 -0.56 -10.61
C GLU A 164 21.08 -0.29 -11.00
N ILE A 165 20.16 -1.19 -10.64
CA ILE A 165 18.73 -1.06 -10.92
C ILE A 165 18.11 0.01 -10.01
N ARG A 166 18.44 -0.03 -8.72
CA ARG A 166 17.97 0.94 -7.73
C ARG A 166 18.45 2.36 -8.06
N GLU A 167 19.73 2.52 -8.42
CA GLU A 167 20.30 3.83 -8.77
C GLU A 167 19.61 4.46 -9.98
N LYS A 168 19.38 3.67 -11.05
CA LYS A 168 18.62 4.14 -12.22
C LYS A 168 17.20 4.55 -11.86
N ALA A 169 16.54 3.80 -10.99
CA ALA A 169 15.19 4.08 -10.52
C ALA A 169 15.14 5.37 -9.67
N ILE A 170 16.11 5.57 -8.78
CA ILE A 170 16.28 6.80 -7.99
C ILE A 170 16.59 7.99 -8.90
N GLU A 171 17.44 7.83 -9.92
CA GLU A 171 17.76 8.89 -10.88
C GLU A 171 16.52 9.33 -11.68
N ASP A 172 15.71 8.37 -12.15
CA ASP A 172 14.43 8.64 -12.80
C ASP A 172 13.46 9.38 -11.86
N PHE A 173 13.30 8.91 -10.62
CA PHE A 173 12.49 9.60 -9.62
C PHE A 173 12.98 11.03 -9.38
N ARG A 174 14.29 11.23 -9.18
CA ARG A 174 14.88 12.55 -8.91
C ARG A 174 14.65 13.51 -10.10
N LYS A 175 14.77 13.04 -11.34
CA LYS A 175 14.47 13.82 -12.56
C LYS A 175 13.00 14.27 -12.60
N LYS A 176 12.07 13.39 -12.22
CA LYS A 176 10.62 13.68 -12.17
C LYS A 176 10.28 14.61 -11.01
N ALA A 177 10.81 14.34 -9.82
CA ALA A 177 10.58 15.12 -8.60
C ALA A 177 11.07 16.57 -8.71
N LYS A 178 12.19 16.81 -9.41
CA LYS A 178 12.69 18.17 -9.67
C LYS A 178 11.69 19.05 -10.43
N LYS A 179 10.89 18.45 -11.32
CA LYS A 179 9.85 19.15 -12.09
C LYS A 179 8.52 19.23 -11.35
N ALA A 180 8.29 18.28 -10.44
CA ALA A 180 7.05 18.19 -9.69
C ALA A 180 6.93 19.32 -8.66
N SER A 181 5.71 19.84 -8.54
CA SER A 181 5.28 20.70 -7.44
C SER A 181 4.83 19.86 -6.24
N ILE A 182 4.37 18.63 -6.48
CA ILE A 182 3.82 17.75 -5.44
C ILE A 182 4.37 16.33 -5.64
N VAL A 183 4.83 15.72 -4.55
CA VAL A 183 5.26 14.32 -4.51
C VAL A 183 4.27 13.52 -3.65
N LEU A 184 3.66 12.50 -4.24
CA LEU A 184 2.68 11.65 -3.58
C LEU A 184 3.29 10.27 -3.30
N PRO A 185 3.55 9.92 -2.03
CA PRO A 185 4.04 8.60 -1.70
C PRO A 185 2.88 7.60 -1.72
N LEU A 186 2.90 6.68 -2.69
CA LEU A 186 2.08 5.48 -2.68
C LEU A 186 2.74 4.44 -1.76
N LEU A 187 2.70 4.72 -0.46
CA LEU A 187 3.26 3.91 0.62
C LEU A 187 2.20 3.68 1.69
N VAL A 188 2.24 2.51 2.34
CA VAL A 188 1.26 2.13 3.37
C VAL A 188 1.29 3.12 4.54
N ALA A 189 2.46 3.36 5.11
CA ALA A 189 2.65 4.20 6.30
C ALA A 189 4.03 4.89 6.26
N LYS A 190 4.30 5.73 7.27
CA LYS A 190 5.63 6.32 7.48
C LYS A 190 6.63 5.22 7.87
N GLY A 191 7.83 5.28 7.30
CA GLY A 191 8.91 4.33 7.55
C GLY A 191 10.14 4.67 6.70
N GLU A 192 11.07 3.73 6.59
CA GLU A 192 12.37 3.96 5.95
C GLU A 192 12.27 4.46 4.50
N THR A 193 11.41 3.87 3.66
CA THR A 193 11.25 4.31 2.27
C THR A 193 10.73 5.74 2.17
N LEU A 194 9.84 6.17 3.07
CA LEU A 194 9.40 7.57 3.10
C LEU A 194 10.55 8.49 3.47
N LYS A 195 11.35 8.12 4.47
CA LYS A 195 12.56 8.85 4.86
C LYS A 195 13.57 8.95 3.71
N LYS A 196 13.79 7.88 2.95
CA LYS A 196 14.63 7.90 1.75
C LYS A 196 14.10 8.89 0.71
N ILE A 197 12.78 8.98 0.51
CA ILE A 197 12.19 9.98 -0.39
C ILE A 197 12.47 11.39 0.14
N GLU A 198 12.31 11.64 1.44
CA GLU A 198 12.64 12.92 2.07
C GLU A 198 14.12 13.28 1.84
N ASP A 199 15.03 12.34 2.05
CA ASP A 199 16.47 12.52 1.84
C ASP A 199 16.81 12.81 0.36
N ILE A 200 16.14 12.14 -0.58
CA ILE A 200 16.32 12.40 -2.03
C ILE A 200 15.84 13.81 -2.41
N LEU A 201 14.76 14.29 -1.79
CA LEU A 201 14.19 15.62 -2.02
C LEU A 201 14.98 16.73 -1.31
N GLY A 202 15.62 16.44 -0.18
CA GLY A 202 16.37 17.42 0.61
C GLY A 202 15.50 18.62 1.02
N GLU A 203 15.93 19.82 0.63
CA GLU A 203 15.19 21.07 0.90
C GLU A 203 13.81 21.11 0.22
N GLU A 204 13.60 20.31 -0.83
CA GLU A 204 12.31 20.18 -1.52
C GLU A 204 11.34 19.20 -0.84
N SER A 205 11.68 18.65 0.33
CA SER A 205 10.83 17.75 1.11
C SER A 205 9.45 18.34 1.46
N HIS A 206 9.31 19.68 1.46
CA HIS A 206 8.01 20.34 1.61
C HIS A 206 6.98 19.96 0.52
N LYS A 207 7.42 19.48 -0.66
CA LYS A 207 6.57 18.97 -1.74
C LYS A 207 5.92 17.61 -1.40
N LEU A 208 6.48 16.87 -0.45
CA LEU A 208 6.05 15.52 -0.11
C LEU A 208 4.74 15.55 0.69
N ALA A 209 3.75 14.80 0.20
CA ALA A 209 2.48 14.58 0.90
C ALA A 209 2.58 13.40 1.88
N SER A 210 1.54 13.23 2.71
CA SER A 210 1.46 12.10 3.65
C SER A 210 1.20 10.76 2.92
N PRO A 211 1.66 9.62 3.47
CA PRO A 211 1.35 8.28 2.96
C PRO A 211 -0.14 7.91 3.15
N LEU A 212 -0.51 6.70 2.74
CA LEU A 212 -1.91 6.25 2.75
C LEU A 212 -2.51 6.18 4.16
N MET A 213 -1.81 5.59 5.12
CA MET A 213 -2.25 5.57 6.52
C MET A 213 -1.88 6.87 7.24
N PRO A 214 -2.72 7.36 8.17
CA PRO A 214 -3.87 6.67 8.80
C PRO A 214 -5.23 6.99 8.15
N ASP A 215 -5.32 7.17 6.83
CA ASP A 215 -6.58 7.54 6.19
C ASP A 215 -7.70 6.51 6.45
N LYS A 216 -8.85 7.00 6.92
CA LYS A 216 -10.01 6.18 7.29
C LYS A 216 -10.60 5.43 6.09
N LYS A 217 -10.34 5.86 4.86
CA LYS A 217 -10.77 5.15 3.63
C LYS A 217 -10.11 3.78 3.51
N ILE A 218 -8.90 3.58 4.05
CA ILE A 218 -8.27 2.24 4.12
C ILE A 218 -9.08 1.31 5.03
N ILE A 219 -9.47 1.81 6.22
CA ILE A 219 -10.29 1.04 7.17
C ILE A 219 -11.66 0.75 6.55
N LYS A 220 -12.25 1.71 5.83
CA LYS A 220 -13.53 1.54 5.13
C LYS A 220 -13.41 0.48 4.03
N LEU A 221 -12.38 0.54 3.18
CA LEU A 221 -12.09 -0.46 2.16
C LEU A 221 -12.07 -1.86 2.77
N ILE A 222 -11.26 -2.08 3.82
CA ILE A 222 -11.14 -3.39 4.47
C ILE A 222 -12.49 -3.87 5.00
N LYS A 223 -13.26 -2.99 5.68
CA LYS A 223 -14.59 -3.32 6.19
C LYS A 223 -15.57 -3.72 5.08
N ASP A 224 -15.50 -3.05 3.94
CA ASP A 224 -16.40 -3.32 2.81
C ASP A 224 -16.00 -4.59 2.04
N GLU A 225 -14.72 -4.97 2.03
CA GLU A 225 -14.28 -6.28 1.51
C GLU A 225 -14.71 -7.43 2.44
N VAL A 226 -14.54 -7.26 3.77
CA VAL A 226 -14.96 -8.27 4.76
C VAL A 226 -16.46 -8.55 4.66
N ARG A 227 -17.29 -7.51 4.51
CA ARG A 227 -18.74 -7.65 4.33
C ARG A 227 -19.09 -8.41 3.05
N ARG A 228 -18.48 -8.04 1.93
CA ARG A 228 -18.70 -8.74 0.65
C ARG A 228 -18.28 -10.21 0.70
N ALA A 229 -17.17 -10.51 1.37
CA ALA A 229 -16.75 -11.89 1.60
C ALA A 229 -17.78 -12.67 2.44
N GLY A 230 -18.55 -11.98 3.28
CA GLY A 230 -19.62 -12.60 4.04
C GLY A 230 -20.96 -12.76 3.33
N GLU A 231 -21.26 -11.91 2.34
CA GLU A 231 -22.48 -11.99 1.53
C GLU A 231 -22.40 -13.04 0.41
N ARG A 232 -21.19 -13.42 -0.03
CA ARG A 232 -20.95 -14.43 -1.07
C ARG A 232 -21.05 -15.89 -0.58
N ALA A 233 -21.85 -16.16 0.46
CA ALA A 233 -22.07 -17.50 1.02
C ALA A 233 -23.42 -18.07 0.58
#